data_AF-A0A4U6W4W8-F1
#
_entry.id   AF-A0A4U6W4W8-F1
#
_cell.length_a   1.000
_cell.length_b   1.000
_cell.length_c   1.000
_cell.angle_alpha   90.00
_cell.angle_beta   90.00
_cell.angle_gamma   90.00
#
_symmetry.space_group_name_H-M   'P 1'
#
loop_
_entity.id
_entity.type
_entity.pdbx_description
1 polymer ?
#
loop_
_entity_poly.entity_id
_entity_poly.type
_entity_poly.pdbx_seq_one_letter_code
_entity_poly.pdbx_strand_id
1 'polypeptide(L)'
;MQGAPPEQMGASYPHMFLILLLLHGANAASNAPAGPKWQTLSGRPPQVIARGGFSGLFPDSSQYAYQFALSTSLPDVVLFCDLQFSSDSTGFCKTGLTLDNSTTVSEIFPKMEKTYKVQGEDVHGWFSLDFTADQLIQNVTCKQKRTITTF
;
A
#
# COMPACT_ATOMS: atom_id res chain seq x y z
N MET A 1 -57.61 55.00 -20.41
CA MET A 1 -57.75 53.68 -21.07
C MET A 1 -56.37 53.02 -21.08
N GLN A 2 -55.91 52.47 -19.95
CA GLN A 2 -54.69 51.64 -19.92
C GLN A 2 -55.10 50.21 -20.28
N GLY A 3 -54.55 49.68 -21.38
CA GLY A 3 -54.70 48.29 -21.78
C GLY A 3 -53.84 47.35 -20.94
N ALA A 4 -54.40 46.20 -20.56
CA ALA A 4 -53.71 45.14 -19.84
C ALA A 4 -52.67 44.41 -20.73
N PRO A 5 -51.58 43.86 -20.16
CA PRO A 5 -50.63 43.05 -20.92
C PRO A 5 -51.20 41.64 -21.21
N PRO A 6 -50.82 41.01 -22.34
CA PRO A 6 -51.31 39.68 -22.69
C PRO A 6 -50.68 38.60 -21.79
N GLU A 7 -51.52 37.67 -21.33
CA GLU A 7 -51.14 36.43 -20.64
C GLU A 7 -50.09 35.65 -21.44
N GLN A 8 -49.01 35.25 -20.76
CA GLN A 8 -48.03 34.34 -21.32
C GLN A 8 -48.59 32.91 -21.35
N MET A 9 -48.82 32.42 -22.56
CA MET A 9 -49.19 31.04 -22.84
C MET A 9 -48.12 30.08 -22.33
N GLY A 10 -48.48 29.20 -21.39
CA GLY A 10 -47.62 28.17 -20.84
C GLY A 10 -47.13 27.22 -21.92
N ALA A 11 -45.84 27.27 -22.23
CA ALA A 11 -45.17 26.28 -23.06
C ALA A 11 -45.04 24.98 -22.26
N SER A 12 -45.80 23.95 -22.64
CA SER A 12 -45.66 22.60 -22.09
C SER A 12 -44.43 21.93 -22.70
N TYR A 13 -43.40 21.69 -21.88
CA TYR A 13 -42.17 20.99 -22.27
C TYR A 13 -42.19 19.54 -21.75
N PRO A 14 -42.88 18.61 -22.43
CA PRO A 14 -43.04 17.22 -21.96
C PRO A 14 -41.71 16.48 -21.86
N HIS A 15 -40.71 16.87 -22.66
CA HIS A 15 -39.37 16.29 -22.63
C HIS A 15 -38.59 16.68 -21.36
N MET A 16 -38.79 17.88 -20.83
CA MET A 16 -38.11 18.32 -19.61
C MET A 16 -38.59 17.54 -18.39
N PHE A 17 -39.89 17.22 -18.34
CA PHE A 17 -40.47 16.37 -17.30
C PHE A 17 -39.97 14.93 -17.38
N LEU A 18 -39.81 14.40 -18.60
CA LEU A 18 -39.26 13.05 -18.83
C LEU A 18 -37.78 12.96 -18.43
N ILE A 19 -36.99 14.00 -18.72
CA ILE A 19 -35.58 14.09 -18.29
C ILE A 19 -35.49 14.16 -16.77
N LEU A 20 -36.35 14.96 -16.11
CA LEU A 20 -36.42 14.94 -14.65
C LEU A 20 -36.80 13.56 -14.11
N LEU A 21 -37.80 12.88 -14.67
CA LEU A 21 -38.18 11.52 -14.23
C LEU A 21 -37.03 10.51 -14.38
N LEU A 22 -36.25 10.60 -15.46
CA LEU A 22 -35.08 9.76 -15.67
C LEU A 22 -33.95 10.05 -14.67
N LEU A 23 -33.72 11.32 -14.30
CA LEU A 23 -32.77 11.67 -13.23
C LEU A 23 -33.24 11.22 -11.83
N HIS A 24 -34.55 11.25 -11.54
CA HIS A 24 -35.08 10.83 -10.24
C HIS A 24 -35.24 9.31 -10.12
N GLY A 25 -35.48 8.59 -11.23
CA GLY A 25 -35.64 7.13 -11.25
C GLY A 25 -34.35 6.34 -11.04
N ALA A 26 -33.19 6.93 -11.30
CA ALA A 26 -31.89 6.27 -11.10
C ALA A 26 -31.48 6.12 -9.62
N ASN A 27 -32.20 6.75 -8.68
CA ASN A 27 -31.90 6.69 -7.24
C ASN A 27 -32.73 5.64 -6.47
N ALA A 28 -33.65 4.94 -7.15
CA ALA A 28 -34.58 4.00 -6.52
C ALA A 28 -34.15 2.52 -6.67
N ALA A 29 -32.87 2.20 -6.45
CA ALA A 29 -32.37 0.88 -6.05
C ALA A 29 -30.84 0.88 -5.99
N SER A 30 -30.26 1.42 -4.93
CA SER A 30 -28.89 1.09 -4.54
C SER A 30 -28.83 0.59 -3.10
N ASN A 31 -29.77 -0.27 -2.72
CA ASN A 31 -29.45 -1.26 -1.69
C ASN A 31 -28.51 -2.25 -2.38
N ALA A 32 -27.22 -1.90 -2.47
CA ALA A 32 -26.20 -2.89 -2.77
C ALA A 32 -26.49 -4.10 -1.86
N PRO A 33 -26.55 -5.33 -2.39
CA PRO A 33 -26.78 -6.49 -1.55
C PRO A 33 -25.78 -6.40 -0.39
N ALA A 34 -26.28 -6.46 0.84
CA ALA A 34 -25.41 -6.49 2.00
C ALA A 34 -24.38 -7.57 1.72
N GLY A 35 -23.10 -7.16 1.61
CA GLY A 35 -22.03 -8.08 1.26
C GLY A 35 -22.02 -9.29 2.20
N PRO A 36 -21.30 -10.37 1.85
CA PRO A 36 -21.26 -11.56 2.68
C PRO A 36 -21.04 -11.18 4.14
N LYS A 37 -21.94 -11.62 5.02
CA LYS A 37 -21.86 -11.31 6.45
C LYS A 37 -20.65 -12.03 7.02
N TRP A 38 -19.58 -11.29 7.29
CA TRP A 38 -18.35 -11.83 7.82
C TRP A 38 -18.55 -12.31 9.26
N GLN A 39 -17.98 -13.46 9.60
CA GLN A 39 -18.00 -14.03 10.96
C GLN A 39 -16.95 -13.40 11.88
N THR A 40 -16.54 -12.16 11.61
CA THR A 40 -15.62 -11.41 12.47
C THR A 40 -16.38 -10.78 13.64
N LEU A 41 -15.68 -10.46 14.72
CA LEU A 41 -16.28 -9.82 15.91
C LEU A 41 -17.07 -8.54 15.58
N SER A 42 -16.59 -7.78 14.59
CA SER A 42 -17.20 -6.52 14.14
C SER A 42 -18.15 -6.66 12.94
N GLY A 43 -18.29 -7.87 12.37
CA GLY A 43 -19.03 -8.10 11.13
C GLY A 43 -18.38 -7.50 9.87
N ARG A 44 -17.18 -6.93 9.97
CA ARG A 44 -16.41 -6.34 8.87
C ARG A 44 -15.56 -7.40 8.14
N PRO A 45 -15.16 -7.18 6.87
CA PRO A 45 -14.24 -8.07 6.17
C PRO A 45 -12.92 -8.26 6.94
N PRO A 46 -12.28 -9.44 6.84
CA PRO A 46 -10.95 -9.66 7.38
C PRO A 46 -9.93 -8.72 6.72
N GLN A 47 -8.93 -8.30 7.50
CA GLN A 47 -7.90 -7.37 7.07
C GLN A 47 -6.77 -8.09 6.30
N VAL A 48 -6.38 -7.54 5.15
CA VAL A 48 -5.19 -7.99 4.43
C VAL A 48 -3.99 -7.12 4.84
N ILE A 49 -2.89 -7.79 5.18
CA ILE A 49 -1.62 -7.16 5.56
C ILE A 49 -0.54 -7.61 4.58
N ALA A 50 -0.01 -6.67 3.79
CA ALA A 50 1.08 -6.90 2.85
C ALA A 50 2.43 -6.62 3.53
N ARG A 51 3.01 -7.65 4.16
CA ARG A 51 4.33 -7.58 4.79
C ARG A 51 5.43 -7.48 3.72
N GLY A 52 6.16 -6.37 3.77
CA GLY A 52 7.19 -6.06 2.77
C GLY A 52 6.62 -5.81 1.36
N GLY A 53 5.32 -5.51 1.26
CA GLY A 53 4.61 -5.35 0.00
C GLY A 53 4.26 -6.68 -0.66
N PHE A 54 4.26 -6.72 -2.00
CA PHE A 54 4.00 -7.94 -2.79
C PHE A 54 5.28 -8.79 -2.93
N SER A 55 5.82 -9.22 -1.79
CA SER A 55 7.15 -9.85 -1.63
C SER A 55 7.31 -11.23 -2.29
N GLY A 56 6.20 -11.83 -2.75
CA GLY A 56 6.20 -13.05 -3.55
C GLY A 56 6.61 -12.83 -5.01
N LEU A 57 6.50 -11.61 -5.52
CA LEU A 57 6.84 -11.26 -6.91
C LEU A 57 8.06 -10.33 -7.00
N PHE A 58 8.19 -9.40 -6.06
CA PHE A 58 9.28 -8.43 -6.00
C PHE A 58 10.10 -8.62 -4.71
N PRO A 59 11.37 -8.16 -4.68
CA PRO A 59 12.16 -8.17 -3.46
C PRO A 59 11.41 -7.55 -2.27
N ASP A 60 11.43 -8.26 -1.15
CA ASP A 60 10.83 -7.82 0.11
C ASP A 60 11.26 -6.39 0.49
N SER A 61 10.26 -5.60 0.90
CA SER A 61 10.41 -4.20 1.34
C SER A 61 10.91 -3.24 0.26
N SER A 62 10.93 -3.67 -1.01
CA SER A 62 11.27 -2.77 -2.12
C SER A 62 10.11 -1.82 -2.44
N GLN A 63 10.46 -0.66 -3.00
CA GLN A 63 9.46 0.32 -3.45
C GLN A 63 8.46 -0.30 -4.44
N TYR A 64 8.93 -1.13 -5.37
CA TYR A 64 8.06 -1.84 -6.32
C TYR A 64 7.11 -2.82 -5.64
N ALA A 65 7.58 -3.57 -4.63
CA ALA A 65 6.71 -4.46 -3.88
C ALA A 65 5.57 -3.71 -3.19
N TYR A 66 5.84 -2.55 -2.57
CA TYR A 66 4.82 -1.73 -1.92
C TYR A 66 3.87 -1.06 -2.91
N GLN A 67 4.39 -0.48 -3.99
CA GLN A 67 3.57 0.16 -5.02
C GLN A 67 2.65 -0.84 -5.71
N PHE A 68 3.15 -2.05 -5.99
CA PHE A 68 2.34 -3.12 -6.57
C PHE A 68 1.28 -3.63 -5.59
N ALA A 69 1.62 -3.80 -4.31
CA ALA A 69 0.63 -4.16 -3.30
C ALA A 69 -0.51 -3.14 -3.20
N LEU A 70 -0.21 -1.84 -3.30
CA LEU A 70 -1.24 -0.80 -3.31
C LEU A 70 -2.12 -0.82 -4.57
N SER A 71 -1.54 -1.15 -5.73
CA SER A 71 -2.25 -1.07 -7.01
C SER A 71 -3.07 -2.32 -7.33
N THR A 72 -2.68 -3.50 -6.82
CA THR A 72 -3.31 -4.77 -7.19
C THR A 72 -4.03 -5.50 -6.05
N SER A 73 -3.87 -5.06 -4.81
CA SER A 73 -4.51 -5.73 -3.66
C SER A 73 -5.95 -5.26 -3.46
N LEU A 74 -6.59 -5.82 -2.42
CA LEU A 74 -7.93 -5.41 -2.01
C LEU A 74 -7.94 -3.96 -1.48
N PRO A 75 -9.10 -3.28 -1.53
CA PRO A 75 -9.30 -2.03 -0.80
C PRO A 75 -8.90 -2.18 0.68
N ASP A 76 -8.40 -1.10 1.25
CA ASP A 76 -7.94 -1.04 2.65
C ASP A 76 -6.76 -1.96 3.00
N VAL A 77 -5.97 -2.42 2.01
CA VAL A 77 -4.73 -3.17 2.29
C VAL A 77 -3.81 -2.39 3.23
N VAL A 78 -3.30 -3.06 4.26
CA VAL A 78 -2.31 -2.48 5.18
C VAL A 78 -0.93 -2.88 4.69
N LEU A 79 -0.06 -1.90 4.44
CA LEU A 79 1.35 -2.15 4.18
C LEU A 79 2.08 -2.34 5.51
N PHE A 80 2.77 -3.47 5.69
CA PHE A 80 3.54 -3.74 6.89
C PHE A 80 5.03 -3.61 6.59
N CYS A 81 5.68 -2.78 7.39
CA CYS A 81 7.10 -2.41 7.26
C CYS A 81 7.84 -2.88 8.51
N ASP A 82 8.85 -3.73 8.32
CA ASP A 82 9.84 -4.02 9.36
C ASP A 82 10.83 -2.85 9.41
N LEU A 83 10.62 -1.94 10.36
CA LEU A 83 11.36 -0.68 10.44
C LEU A 83 12.79 -0.91 10.96
N GLN A 84 13.76 -0.34 10.24
CA GLN A 84 15.15 -0.20 10.66
C GLN A 84 15.60 1.25 10.54
N PHE A 85 16.71 1.59 11.19
CA PHE A 85 17.32 2.92 11.13
C PHE A 85 18.74 2.84 10.61
N SER A 86 19.12 3.83 9.81
CA SER A 86 20.51 4.12 9.47
C SER A 86 21.25 4.78 10.65
N SER A 87 22.58 4.90 10.53
CA SER A 87 23.44 5.55 11.53
C SER A 87 23.10 7.03 11.76
N ASP A 88 22.50 7.69 10.75
CA ASP A 88 22.04 9.07 10.77
C ASP A 88 20.52 9.20 11.07
N SER A 89 19.94 8.18 11.71
CA SER A 89 18.55 8.19 12.22
C SER A 89 17.44 8.27 11.16
N THR A 90 17.71 7.86 9.92
CA THR A 90 16.68 7.74 8.87
C THR A 90 16.04 6.36 8.90
N GLY A 91 14.71 6.31 8.95
CA GLY A 91 13.95 5.07 8.97
C GLY A 91 13.71 4.48 7.57
N PHE A 92 13.84 3.17 7.42
CA PHE A 92 13.51 2.44 6.19
C PHE A 92 12.98 1.04 6.48
N CYS A 93 12.30 0.45 5.50
CA CYS A 93 11.71 -0.89 5.63
C CYS A 93 12.72 -1.95 5.22
N LYS A 94 13.06 -2.85 6.13
CA LYS A 94 13.79 -4.06 5.79
C LYS A 94 13.60 -5.18 6.80
N THR A 95 13.24 -6.37 6.31
CA THR A 95 13.12 -7.57 7.12
C THR A 95 14.50 -8.17 7.46
N GLY A 96 14.66 -8.60 8.72
CA GLY A 96 15.86 -9.30 9.22
C GLY A 96 16.81 -8.37 9.97
N LEU A 97 17.72 -8.95 10.75
CA LEU A 97 18.70 -8.17 11.53
C LEU A 97 19.82 -7.61 10.66
N THR A 98 20.22 -8.36 9.62
CA THR A 98 21.31 -7.99 8.72
C THR A 98 20.79 -7.80 7.30
N LEU A 99 21.45 -6.93 6.55
CA LEU A 99 21.04 -6.47 5.22
C LEU A 99 21.51 -7.39 4.08
N ASP A 100 22.56 -8.18 4.28
CA ASP A 100 23.28 -8.96 3.26
C ASP A 100 22.46 -10.08 2.59
N ASN A 101 21.48 -10.63 3.31
CA ASN A 101 20.64 -11.71 2.79
C ASN A 101 19.66 -11.22 1.70
N SER A 102 19.17 -9.99 1.85
CA SER A 102 18.07 -9.45 1.03
C SER A 102 18.44 -8.15 0.31
N THR A 103 19.72 -7.79 0.29
CA THR A 103 20.28 -6.67 -0.49
C THR A 103 21.65 -7.00 -1.09
N THR A 104 22.16 -6.10 -1.93
CA THR A 104 23.53 -6.17 -2.49
C THR A 104 24.60 -5.56 -1.57
N VAL A 105 24.29 -5.22 -0.32
CA VAL A 105 25.21 -4.47 0.57
C VAL A 105 26.59 -5.12 0.73
N SER A 106 26.67 -6.46 0.77
CA SER A 106 27.94 -7.18 0.92
C SER A 106 28.82 -7.11 -0.32
N GLU A 107 28.22 -6.92 -1.49
CA GLU A 107 28.94 -6.74 -2.76
C GLU A 107 29.45 -5.30 -2.88
N ILE A 108 28.65 -4.32 -2.42
CA ILE A 108 28.96 -2.89 -2.49
C ILE A 108 29.96 -2.47 -1.39
N PHE A 109 29.81 -3.00 -0.18
CA PHE A 109 30.62 -2.67 0.98
C PHE A 109 31.27 -3.93 1.61
N PRO A 110 32.12 -4.67 0.89
CA PRO A 110 32.61 -5.99 1.30
C PRO A 110 33.48 -6.00 2.57
N LYS A 111 33.91 -4.84 3.06
CA LYS A 111 34.78 -4.69 4.24
C LYS A 111 34.08 -4.05 5.44
N MET A 112 32.76 -3.89 5.35
CA MET A 112 31.94 -3.22 6.37
C MET A 112 31.06 -4.21 7.16
N GLU A 113 31.34 -5.51 7.06
CA GLU A 113 30.75 -6.50 7.95
C GLU A 113 31.18 -6.26 9.40
N LYS A 114 30.26 -6.51 10.34
CA LYS A 114 30.51 -6.42 11.77
C LYS A 114 29.90 -7.60 12.49
N THR A 115 30.35 -7.79 13.72
CA THR A 115 29.74 -8.75 14.65
C THR A 115 29.19 -7.98 15.84
N TYR A 116 27.90 -8.17 16.12
CA TYR A 116 27.22 -7.61 17.29
C TYR A 116 26.67 -8.72 18.16
N LYS A 117 26.64 -8.49 19.48
CA LYS A 117 25.90 -9.33 20.41
C LYS A 117 24.42 -8.95 20.38
N VAL A 118 23.57 -9.84 19.86
CA VAL A 118 22.12 -9.68 19.85
C VAL A 118 21.51 -10.76 20.73
N GLN A 119 20.87 -10.36 21.84
CA GLN A 119 20.29 -11.28 22.83
C GLN A 119 21.30 -12.31 23.38
N GLY A 120 22.58 -11.94 23.47
CA GLY A 120 23.66 -12.80 23.97
C GLY A 120 24.41 -13.58 22.88
N GLU A 121 23.81 -13.73 21.70
CA GLU A 121 24.39 -14.44 20.56
C GLU A 121 25.21 -13.51 19.67
N ASP A 122 26.34 -14.00 19.15
CA ASP A 122 27.15 -13.26 18.20
C ASP A 122 26.51 -13.34 16.80
N VAL A 123 26.03 -12.21 16.30
CA VAL A 123 25.44 -12.09 14.95
C VAL A 123 26.42 -11.34 14.07
N HIS A 124 26.83 -11.98 12.97
CA HIS A 124 27.76 -11.44 12.00
C HIS A 124 27.02 -11.03 10.71
N GLY A 125 27.33 -9.86 10.17
CA GLY A 125 26.78 -9.39 8.89
C GLY A 125 26.84 -7.86 8.74
N TRP A 126 25.97 -7.33 7.87
CA TRP A 126 25.87 -5.91 7.58
C TRP A 126 24.66 -5.32 8.28
N PHE A 127 24.87 -4.45 9.25
CA PHE A 127 23.79 -3.85 10.04
C PHE A 127 23.46 -2.47 9.51
N SER A 128 22.17 -2.14 9.46
CA SER A 128 21.67 -0.83 9.02
C SER A 128 22.29 0.36 9.76
N LEU A 129 22.52 0.19 11.06
CA LEU A 129 23.11 1.18 11.96
C LEU A 129 24.58 1.53 11.66
N ASP A 130 25.25 0.79 10.77
CA ASP A 130 26.63 1.04 10.36
C ASP A 130 26.75 1.91 9.10
N PHE A 131 25.63 2.24 8.46
CA PHE A 131 25.59 2.99 7.21
C PHE A 131 24.71 4.22 7.36
N THR A 132 25.11 5.31 6.72
CA THR A 132 24.24 6.48 6.51
C THR A 132 23.10 6.13 5.56
N ALA A 133 22.00 6.88 5.62
CA ALA A 133 20.88 6.68 4.71
C ALA A 133 21.31 6.79 3.24
N ASP A 134 22.16 7.78 2.92
CA ASP A 134 22.67 8.01 1.57
C ASP A 134 23.51 6.84 1.06
N GLN A 135 24.37 6.25 1.90
CA GLN A 135 25.13 5.05 1.52
C GLN A 135 24.22 3.90 1.12
N LEU A 136 23.13 3.69 1.86
CA LEU A 136 22.17 2.62 1.59
C LEU A 136 21.31 2.94 0.36
N ILE A 137 20.66 4.10 0.31
CA ILE A 137 19.67 4.44 -0.72
C ILE A 137 20.31 4.58 -2.11
N GLN A 138 21.53 5.12 -2.19
CA GLN A 138 22.17 5.40 -3.49
C GLN A 138 22.89 4.18 -4.07
N ASN A 139 23.37 3.25 -3.24
CA ASN A 139 24.28 2.20 -3.70
C ASN A 139 23.73 0.78 -3.52
N VAL A 140 22.82 0.57 -2.56
CA VAL A 140 22.36 -0.77 -2.18
C VAL A 140 21.01 -1.07 -2.82
N THR A 141 20.91 -2.21 -3.50
CA THR A 141 19.67 -2.66 -4.14
C THR A 141 19.08 -3.85 -3.39
N CYS A 142 17.74 -3.92 -3.31
CA CYS A 142 17.04 -5.09 -2.76
C CYS A 142 17.13 -6.29 -3.72
N LYS A 143 17.39 -7.48 -3.19
CA LYS A 143 17.39 -8.74 -3.96
C LYS A 143 16.42 -9.74 -3.36
N GLN A 144 15.84 -10.60 -4.21
CA GLN A 144 15.01 -11.70 -3.75
C GLN A 144 15.88 -12.70 -2.98
N LYS A 145 15.40 -13.11 -1.81
CA LYS A 145 16.08 -14.16 -1.03
C LYS A 145 16.05 -15.45 -1.84
N ARG A 146 17.22 -16.03 -2.09
CA ARG A 146 17.38 -17.23 -2.95
C ARG A 146 16.86 -18.51 -2.30
N THR A 147 16.68 -18.52 -0.97
CA THR A 147 16.11 -19.68 -0.26
C THR A 147 14.59 -19.60 -0.30
N ILE A 148 13.99 -20.21 -1.31
CA ILE A 148 12.57 -20.57 -1.27
C ILE A 148 12.48 -21.70 -0.24
N THR A 149 11.97 -21.39 0.96
CA THR A 149 11.43 -22.44 1.81
C THR A 149 10.15 -22.90 1.14
N THR A 150 10.25 -23.89 0.25
CA THR A 150 9.08 -24.61 -0.24
C THR A 150 8.46 -25.32 0.96
N PHE A 151 7.19 -25.05 1.22
CA PHE A 151 6.38 -25.87 2.12
C PHE A 151 6.14 -27.25 1.49
#